data_AF-A0A2E0GW20-F1
#
_entry.id   AF-A0A2E0GW20-F1
#
_cell.length_a   1.000
_cell.length_b   1.000
_cell.length_c   1.000
_cell.angle_alpha   90.00
_cell.angle_beta   90.00
_cell.angle_gamma   90.00
#
_symmetry.space_group_name_H-M   'P 1'
#
loop_
_entity.id
_entity.type
_entity.pdbx_description
1 polymer ?
#
loop_
_entity_poly.entity_id
_entity_poly.type
_entity_poly.pdbx_seq_one_letter_code
_entity_poly.pdbx_strand_id
1 'polypeptide(L)'
;MSENETLGLQQVRWMARRGMLELDLLFNRFIDNKFQQLTIEEQYCLVDMLQEEDTTLYDWFFSSAVPEQEDWVKMVALVKEYS
;
A
#
# COMPACT_ATOMS: atom_id res chain seq x y z
N MET A 1 5.28 25.54 -12.62
CA MET A 1 4.79 24.16 -12.74
C MET A 1 5.96 23.25 -12.43
N SER A 2 5.96 22.69 -11.23
CA SER A 2 6.71 21.47 -10.90
C SER A 2 5.78 20.72 -9.95
N GLU A 3 4.87 19.97 -10.58
CA GLU A 3 3.95 19.00 -9.97
C GLU A 3 4.78 17.87 -9.33
N ASN A 4 5.38 18.11 -8.17
CA ASN A 4 5.55 17.00 -7.23
C ASN A 4 4.27 16.98 -6.41
N GLU A 5 3.19 16.51 -7.02
CA GLU A 5 1.94 16.17 -6.34
C GLU A 5 2.20 14.97 -5.46
N THR A 6 2.77 15.21 -4.28
CA THR A 6 2.78 14.20 -3.22
C THR A 6 1.33 13.79 -2.97
N LEU A 7 1.04 12.50 -3.17
CA LEU A 7 -0.30 11.95 -2.95
C LEU A 7 -0.76 12.29 -1.54
N GLY A 8 -1.97 12.82 -1.40
CA GLY A 8 -2.46 13.25 -0.10
C GLY A 8 -2.66 12.05 0.82
N LEU A 9 -2.12 12.10 2.05
CA LEU A 9 -2.30 11.06 3.07
C LEU A 9 -3.76 10.61 3.22
N GLN A 10 -4.70 11.56 3.16
CA GLN A 10 -6.15 11.27 3.22
C GLN A 10 -6.67 10.51 2.00
N GLN A 11 -6.15 10.76 0.80
CA GLN A 11 -6.55 10.05 -0.42
C GLN A 11 -6.08 8.60 -0.35
N VAL A 12 -4.82 8.37 0.04
CA VAL A 12 -4.28 7.01 0.16
C VAL A 12 -4.96 6.25 1.28
N ARG A 13 -5.19 6.90 2.43
CA ARG A 13 -6.00 6.31 3.50
C ARG A 13 -7.40 5.94 3.02
N TRP A 14 -8.03 6.76 2.19
CA TRP A 14 -9.35 6.44 1.62
C TRP A 14 -9.29 5.25 0.66
N MET A 15 -8.27 5.15 -0.20
CA MET A 15 -8.06 3.99 -1.08
C MET A 15 -7.72 2.71 -0.31
N ALA A 16 -7.14 2.84 0.89
CA ALA A 16 -6.87 1.71 1.77
C ALA A 16 -8.10 1.21 2.54
N ARG A 17 -9.22 1.96 2.55
CA ARG A 17 -10.46 1.53 3.23
C ARG A 17 -11.16 0.45 2.43
N ARG A 18 -11.27 -0.73 3.02
CA ARG A 18 -11.79 -1.95 2.37
C ARG A 18 -12.86 -2.61 3.21
N GLY A 19 -13.42 -3.71 2.69
CA GLY A 19 -14.41 -4.51 3.41
C GLY A 19 -13.81 -5.42 4.50
N MET A 20 -12.48 -5.60 4.51
CA MET A 20 -11.76 -6.51 5.40
C MET A 20 -10.94 -5.76 6.46
N LEU A 21 -11.28 -5.98 7.73
CA LEU A 21 -10.70 -5.27 8.87
C LEU A 21 -9.20 -5.51 9.04
N GLU A 22 -8.72 -6.70 8.70
CA GLU A 22 -7.30 -7.06 8.75
C GLU A 22 -6.48 -6.20 7.78
N LEU A 23 -6.95 -6.03 6.54
CA LEU A 23 -6.30 -5.17 5.54
C LEU A 23 -6.37 -3.71 5.95
N ASP A 24 -7.53 -3.24 6.42
CA ASP A 24 -7.67 -1.87 6.92
C ASP A 24 -6.67 -1.58 8.04
N LEU A 25 -6.52 -2.45 9.03
CA LEU A 25 -5.58 -2.23 10.13
C LEU A 25 -4.12 -2.28 9.67
N LEU A 26 -3.79 -3.19 8.75
CA LEU A 26 -2.47 -3.32 8.14
C LEU A 26 -2.08 -2.02 7.42
N PHE A 27 -2.91 -1.59 6.46
CA PHE A 27 -2.63 -0.42 5.66
C PHE A 27 -2.70 0.87 6.46
N ASN A 28 -3.67 1.04 7.37
CA ASN A 28 -3.73 2.25 8.19
C ASN A 28 -2.47 2.42 9.04
N ARG A 29 -1.97 1.34 9.68
CA ARG A 29 -0.73 1.40 10.46
C ARG A 29 0.48 1.71 9.58
N PHE A 30 0.58 1.04 8.44
CA PHE A 30 1.67 1.30 7.50
C PHE A 30 1.63 2.76 7.00
N ILE A 31 0.45 3.25 6.61
CA ILE A 31 0.29 4.60 6.08
C ILE A 31 0.63 5.66 7.13
N ASP A 32 0.16 5.52 8.37
CA ASP A 32 0.46 6.47 9.44
C ASP A 32 1.96 6.53 9.80
N ASN A 33 2.66 5.39 9.73
CA ASN A 33 4.06 5.33 10.17
C ASN A 33 5.07 5.54 9.03
N LYS A 34 4.74 5.07 7.82
CA LYS A 34 5.69 4.99 6.71
C LYS A 34 5.34 5.78 5.47
N PHE A 35 4.06 6.04 5.17
CA PHE A 35 3.71 6.73 3.93
C PHE A 35 4.40 8.09 3.78
N GLN A 36 4.55 8.86 4.87
CA GLN A 36 5.24 10.14 4.85
C GLN A 36 6.76 10.04 4.62
N GLN A 37 7.35 8.86 4.83
CA GLN A 37 8.77 8.58 4.60
C GLN A 37 9.01 7.95 3.22
N LEU A 38 7.96 7.53 2.51
CA LEU A 38 8.07 6.96 1.17
C LEU A 38 8.44 8.03 0.16
N THR A 39 9.29 7.64 -0.78
CA THR A 39 9.56 8.41 -2.00
C THR A 39 8.32 8.51 -2.87
N ILE A 40 8.32 9.45 -3.82
CA ILE A 40 7.20 9.65 -4.75
C ILE A 40 6.91 8.35 -5.52
N GLU A 41 7.94 7.65 -5.99
CA GLU A 41 7.83 6.38 -6.73
C GLU A 41 7.15 5.29 -5.88
N GLU A 42 7.54 5.16 -4.60
CA GLU A 42 6.93 4.21 -3.67
C GLU A 42 5.48 4.57 -3.33
N GLN A 43 5.16 5.86 -3.21
CA GLN A 43 3.77 6.30 -2.99
C GLN A 43 2.89 5.93 -4.19
N TYR A 44 3.37 6.16 -5.41
CA TYR A 44 2.65 5.73 -6.62
C TYR A 44 2.53 4.20 -6.69
N CYS A 45 3.60 3.46 -6.38
CA CYS A 45 3.59 2.00 -6.33
C CYS A 45 2.55 1.47 -5.32
N LEU A 46 2.47 2.07 -4.13
CA LEU A 46 1.47 1.72 -3.13
C LEU A 46 0.06 2.00 -3.65
N VAL A 47 -0.19 3.18 -4.22
CA VAL A 47 -1.50 3.54 -4.76
C VAL A 47 -1.90 2.61 -5.90
N ASP A 48 -0.97 2.28 -6.78
CA ASP A 48 -1.18 1.35 -7.88
C ASP A 48 -1.55 -0.05 -7.37
N MET A 49 -0.81 -0.55 -6.39
CA MET A 49 -1.11 -1.80 -5.70
C MET A 49 -2.49 -1.76 -5.01
N LEU A 50 -2.87 -0.62 -4.41
CA LEU A 50 -4.19 -0.42 -3.79
C LEU A 50 -5.34 -0.35 -4.81
N GLN A 51 -5.10 -0.40 -6.13
CA GLN A 51 -6.16 -0.56 -7.12
C GLN A 51 -6.60 -2.02 -7.31
N GLU A 52 -5.80 -2.98 -6.81
CA GLU A 52 -6.09 -4.41 -6.90
C GLU A 52 -7.23 -4.84 -5.96
N GLU A 53 -7.82 -5.99 -6.28
CA GLU A 53 -8.92 -6.58 -5.51
C GLU A 53 -8.49 -6.96 -4.09
N ASP A 54 -9.43 -6.84 -3.15
CA ASP A 54 -9.20 -7.15 -1.73
C ASP A 54 -8.72 -8.59 -1.53
N THR A 55 -9.20 -9.54 -2.34
CA THR A 55 -8.78 -10.95 -2.33
C THR A 55 -7.31 -11.10 -2.70
N THR A 56 -6.87 -10.45 -3.78
CA THR A 56 -5.48 -10.46 -4.24
C THR A 56 -4.55 -9.86 -3.20
N LEU A 57 -4.92 -8.72 -2.64
CA LEU A 57 -4.14 -8.08 -1.58
C LEU A 57 -4.06 -8.96 -0.34
N TYR A 58 -5.20 -9.55 0.07
CA TYR A 58 -5.23 -10.48 1.18
C TYR A 58 -4.28 -11.66 0.95
N ASP A 59 -4.27 -12.25 -0.25
CA ASP A 59 -3.36 -13.34 -0.58
C ASP A 59 -1.88 -12.91 -0.53
N TRP A 60 -1.54 -11.70 -0.98
CA TRP A 60 -0.16 -11.21 -0.88
C TRP A 60 0.29 -10.98 0.56
N PHE A 61 -0.61 -10.53 1.45
CA PHE A 61 -0.27 -10.23 2.84
C PHE A 61 -0.36 -11.45 3.77
N PHE A 62 -1.37 -12.29 3.60
CA PHE A 62 -1.70 -13.38 4.51
C PHE A 62 -1.45 -14.78 3.93
N SER A 63 -1.23 -14.89 2.62
CA SER A 63 -0.92 -16.16 1.94
C SER A 63 0.51 -16.16 1.38
N SER A 64 0.87 -17.24 0.68
CA SER A 64 2.18 -17.38 0.00
C SER A 64 2.17 -16.81 -1.42
N ALA A 65 1.16 -16.02 -1.78
CA ALA A 65 1.09 -15.37 -3.07
C ALA A 65 2.07 -14.20 -3.13
N VAL A 66 2.65 -13.99 -4.29
CA VAL A 66 3.63 -12.93 -4.55
C VAL A 66 3.16 -12.19 -5.81
N PRO A 67 3.15 -10.85 -5.80
CA PRO A 67 2.82 -10.09 -7.00
C PRO A 67 3.83 -10.34 -8.12
N GLU A 68 3.37 -10.25 -9.37
CA GLU A 68 4.24 -10.44 -10.54
C GLU A 68 5.23 -9.29 -10.75
N GLN A 69 4.89 -8.09 -10.27
CA GLN A 69 5.73 -6.90 -10.39
C GLN A 69 6.75 -6.81 -9.25
N GLU A 70 8.04 -6.67 -9.58
CA GLU A 70 9.12 -6.57 -8.60
C GLU A 70 8.93 -5.41 -7.61
N ASP A 71 8.34 -4.30 -8.05
CA ASP A 71 8.09 -3.14 -7.20
C ASP A 71 6.98 -3.42 -6.18
N TRP A 72 5.93 -4.14 -6.58
CA TRP A 72 4.90 -4.62 -5.66
C TRP A 72 5.47 -5.64 -4.67
N VAL A 73 6.40 -6.51 -5.09
CA VAL A 73 7.06 -7.46 -4.17
C VAL A 73 7.79 -6.71 -3.06
N LYS A 74 8.55 -5.68 -3.41
CA LYS A 74 9.24 -4.82 -2.44
C LYS A 74 8.24 -4.09 -1.53
N MET A 75 7.16 -3.55 -2.09
CA MET A 75 6.14 -2.85 -1.32
C MET A 75 5.43 -3.77 -0.33
N VAL A 76 5.03 -4.97 -0.75
CA VAL A 76 4.40 -5.98 0.11
C VAL A 76 5.35 -6.38 1.24
N ALA A 77 6.62 -6.62 0.93
CA ALA A 77 7.63 -6.95 1.95
C ALA A 77 7.80 -5.81 2.96
N LEU A 78 7.86 -4.56 2.48
CA LEU A 78 7.95 -3.37 3.31
C LEU A 78 6.73 -3.24 4.23
N VAL A 79 5.51 -3.35 3.68
CA VAL A 79 4.28 -3.29 4.48
C VAL A 79 4.24 -4.39 5.54
N LYS A 80 4.67 -5.62 5.21
CA LYS A 80 4.77 -6.74 6.18
C LYS A 80 5.77 -6.46 7.31
N GLU A 81 6.87 -5.78 7.04
CA GLU A 81 7.87 -5.41 8.05
C GLU A 81 7.33 -4.39 9.06
N TYR A 82 6.41 -3.53 8.64
CA TYR A 82 5.85 -2.43 9.45
C TYR A 82 4.42 -2.68 9.98
N SER A 83 3.89 -3.91 9.81
CA SER A 83 2.58 -4.37 10.28
C SER A 83 2.58 -4.82 11.74
#